data_AF-A0A916NJR3-F1
#
_entry.id   AF-A0A916NJR3-F1
#
_cell.length_a   1.000
_cell.length_b   1.000
_cell.length_c   1.000
_cell.angle_alpha   90.00
_cell.angle_beta   90.00
_cell.angle_gamma   90.00
#
_symmetry.space_group_name_H-M   'P 1'
#
loop_
_entity.id
_entity.type
_entity.pdbx_description
1 polymer ?
#
loop_
_entity_poly.entity_id
_entity_poly.type
_entity_poly.pdbx_seq_one_letter_code
_entity_poly.pdbx_strand_id
1 'polypeptide(L)'
;MNTKNTHNIVKQLNFSKITDQLLAENRSYSVFPKNAKSNIIALLAITCGLGYNEAINLKWGHIITLDSRGQPKVKRELEKIRNFAIPISAKLHSQIQAVYQSLNYPSLDSKIFDLGKMPNYWLSINISLGVHNLNNKTYTELRDDTITQRIFGHRVIETCGISNDTNRFLKRHFKLKDNDEVFRFLGYDTLPSFQISNLSLVEGDRNGRKYIYGKASQFLEEHKNFHLRHPRTKKRYPFLHFQVFYEFLLQTKLSNKQKIDYSIKSLLLISLTNGVRMASLLRLKWSDIMLYNASEKYYSFKTNFHFESRDMVLNEGLIQQLFYLFTKVFGHPSTTDLTKNKIIFGKGLDLEANVFITNRGLPLKQSSLSRELRNVLNKLEFNFVDDFTMNSTLIMYGRRVIEIMGVHPPTIKALKERLKFRTVRELFDFLEIDELKGNDGSPIGTYSSPFEQILYDI
;
A
#
# COMPACT_ATOMS: atom_id res chain seq x y z
N MET A 1 0.44 14.86 27.79
CA MET A 1 1.04 14.99 26.43
C MET A 1 0.04 15.79 25.60
N ASN A 2 0.48 16.85 24.91
CA ASN A 2 -0.41 17.80 24.25
C ASN A 2 -1.12 17.13 23.05
N THR A 3 -2.42 17.39 22.82
CA THR A 3 -3.21 16.82 21.70
C THR A 3 -2.52 17.01 20.35
N LYS A 4 -1.81 18.12 20.16
CA LYS A 4 -1.01 18.42 18.97
C LYS A 4 0.07 17.36 18.69
N ASN A 5 0.71 16.79 19.71
CA ASN A 5 1.72 15.74 19.52
C ASN A 5 1.09 14.41 19.09
N THR A 6 -0.09 14.05 19.61
CA THR A 6 -0.78 12.84 19.20
C THR A 6 -1.23 12.91 17.74
N HIS A 7 -1.75 14.05 17.30
CA HIS A 7 -2.11 14.24 15.88
C HIS A 7 -0.90 14.11 14.95
N ASN A 8 0.26 14.66 15.35
CA ASN A 8 1.49 14.52 14.58
C ASN A 8 1.98 13.07 14.50
N ILE A 9 1.82 12.29 15.58
CA ILE A 9 2.11 10.85 15.58
C ILE A 9 1.16 10.12 14.62
N VAL A 10 -0.15 10.34 14.71
CA VAL A 10 -1.14 9.68 13.84
C VAL A 10 -0.90 9.98 12.37
N LYS A 11 -0.57 11.22 12.00
CA LYS A 11 -0.22 11.60 10.61
C LYS A 11 0.97 10.82 10.02
N GLN A 12 1.80 10.20 10.85
CA GLN A 12 2.95 9.39 10.42
C GLN A 12 2.67 7.88 10.41
N LEU A 13 1.56 7.46 11.01
CA LEU A 13 1.15 6.06 11.03
C LEU A 13 0.43 5.74 9.73
N ASN A 14 0.99 4.82 8.95
CA ASN A 14 0.39 4.37 7.70
C ASN A 14 -0.37 3.07 7.95
N PHE A 15 -1.70 3.08 7.72
CA PHE A 15 -2.58 1.94 7.97
C PHE A 15 -2.09 0.67 7.28
N SER A 16 -1.88 0.71 5.96
CA SER A 16 -1.45 -0.45 5.16
C SER A 16 -0.11 -1.02 5.65
N LYS A 17 0.84 -0.15 5.99
CA LYS A 17 2.14 -0.57 6.53
C LYS A 17 2.00 -1.28 7.86
N ILE A 18 1.14 -0.80 8.75
CA ILE A 18 0.88 -1.41 10.06
C ILE A 18 0.19 -2.75 9.87
N THR A 19 -0.85 -2.83 9.04
CA THR A 19 -1.57 -4.09 8.78
C THR A 19 -0.63 -5.13 8.18
N ASP A 20 0.19 -4.76 7.19
CA ASP A 20 1.17 -5.67 6.57
C ASP A 20 2.15 -6.24 7.59
N GLN A 21 2.67 -5.39 8.49
CA GLN A 21 3.58 -5.79 9.56
C GLN A 21 2.93 -6.75 10.56
N LEU A 22 1.64 -6.55 10.86
CA LEU A 22 0.90 -7.37 11.79
C LEU A 22 0.43 -8.70 11.17
N LEU A 23 0.14 -8.72 9.86
CA LEU A 23 -0.34 -9.88 9.09
C LEU A 23 0.76 -10.87 8.71
N ALA A 24 1.95 -10.37 8.40
CA ALA A 24 3.10 -10.67 9.24
C ALA A 24 3.42 -12.11 9.74
N GLU A 25 2.99 -13.27 9.18
CA GLU A 25 3.33 -14.67 9.63
C GLU A 25 4.51 -14.73 10.62
N ASN A 26 4.22 -14.67 11.91
CA ASN A 26 5.28 -14.65 12.89
C ASN A 26 5.51 -16.10 13.31
N ARG A 27 6.53 -16.75 12.74
CA ARG A 27 6.98 -18.11 13.14
C ARG A 27 7.25 -18.23 14.64
N SER A 28 7.31 -17.09 15.34
CA SER A 28 7.52 -16.96 16.77
C SER A 28 6.23 -16.95 17.61
N TYR A 29 5.02 -17.09 17.05
CA TYR A 29 3.78 -17.08 17.85
C TYR A 29 3.71 -18.22 18.87
N SER A 30 4.27 -19.39 18.54
CA SER A 30 4.44 -20.50 19.48
C SER A 30 5.48 -20.22 20.58
N VAL A 31 6.44 -19.32 20.32
CA VAL A 31 7.59 -19.04 21.20
C VAL A 31 7.32 -17.82 22.10
N PHE A 32 6.58 -16.81 21.62
CA PHE A 32 6.26 -15.58 22.36
C PHE A 32 4.74 -15.27 22.31
N PRO A 33 3.91 -16.01 23.07
CA PRO A 33 2.45 -15.86 23.03
C PRO A 33 1.93 -14.46 23.40
N LYS A 34 2.71 -13.69 24.17
CA LYS A 34 2.37 -12.31 24.57
C LYS A 34 2.38 -11.35 23.38
N ASN A 35 3.38 -11.45 22.51
CA ASN A 35 3.48 -10.61 21.31
C ASN A 35 2.39 -10.97 20.29
N ALA A 36 2.02 -12.25 20.21
CA ALA A 36 0.90 -12.73 19.39
C ALA A 36 -0.42 -12.06 19.80
N LYS A 37 -0.71 -12.02 21.12
CA LYS A 37 -1.91 -11.38 21.67
C LYS A 37 -1.93 -9.87 21.40
N SER A 38 -0.83 -9.16 21.66
CA SER A 38 -0.72 -7.72 21.37
C SER A 38 -0.96 -7.40 19.90
N ASN A 39 -0.40 -8.20 18.99
CA ASN A 39 -0.57 -7.99 17.55
C ASN A 39 -2.00 -8.24 17.09
N ILE A 40 -2.67 -9.29 17.57
CA ILE A 40 -4.09 -9.54 17.25
C ILE A 40 -4.97 -8.41 17.76
N ILE A 41 -4.75 -7.94 19.00
CA ILE A 41 -5.51 -6.81 19.54
C ILE A 41 -5.28 -5.55 18.72
N ALA A 42 -4.03 -5.23 18.39
CA ALA A 42 -3.71 -4.07 17.57
C ALA A 42 -4.39 -4.16 16.19
N LEU A 43 -4.33 -5.34 15.56
CA LEU A 43 -4.89 -5.61 14.24
C LEU A 43 -6.42 -5.54 14.24
N LEU A 44 -7.09 -6.16 15.21
CA LEU A 44 -8.54 -6.03 15.40
C LEU A 44 -8.92 -4.57 15.69
N ALA A 45 -8.17 -3.86 16.52
CA ALA A 45 -8.47 -2.49 16.88
C ALA A 45 -8.41 -1.54 15.67
N ILE A 46 -7.35 -1.64 14.85
CA ILE A 46 -7.23 -0.79 13.65
C ILE A 46 -8.20 -1.19 12.55
N THR A 47 -8.48 -2.49 12.34
CA THR A 47 -9.36 -2.94 11.24
C THR A 47 -10.85 -2.78 11.55
N CYS A 48 -11.23 -2.86 12.83
CA CYS A 48 -12.61 -2.68 13.28
C CYS A 48 -12.90 -1.26 13.78
N GLY A 49 -11.89 -0.38 13.86
CA GLY A 49 -12.01 0.96 14.42
C GLY A 49 -12.45 0.96 15.90
N LEU A 50 -11.88 0.05 16.69
CA LEU A 50 -12.10 -0.03 18.13
C LEU A 50 -11.11 0.87 18.86
N GLY A 51 -11.55 1.50 19.95
CA GLY A 51 -10.65 2.11 20.92
C GLY A 51 -9.88 1.02 21.67
N TYR A 52 -8.76 1.36 22.29
CA TYR A 52 -7.94 0.37 22.99
C TYR A 52 -8.68 -0.30 24.14
N ASN A 53 -9.43 0.46 24.93
CA ASN A 53 -10.24 -0.04 26.03
C ASN A 53 -11.28 -1.04 25.54
N GLU A 54 -11.86 -0.83 24.37
CA GLU A 54 -12.79 -1.81 23.77
C GLU A 54 -12.02 -3.05 23.31
N ALA A 55 -10.87 -2.87 22.66
CA ALA A 55 -10.07 -3.96 22.11
C ALA A 55 -9.51 -4.89 23.21
N ILE A 56 -8.94 -4.35 24.30
CA ILE A 56 -8.39 -5.17 25.40
C ILE A 56 -9.46 -5.92 26.18
N ASN A 57 -10.72 -5.45 26.14
CA ASN A 57 -11.84 -6.11 26.79
C ASN A 57 -12.52 -7.16 25.90
N LEU A 58 -12.02 -7.38 24.68
CA LEU A 58 -12.47 -8.47 23.82
C LEU A 58 -12.19 -9.83 24.47
N LYS A 59 -13.22 -10.67 24.47
CA LYS A 59 -13.15 -12.09 24.83
C LYS A 59 -13.00 -12.95 23.59
N TRP A 60 -12.45 -14.15 23.73
CA TRP A 60 -12.37 -15.10 22.62
C TRP A 60 -13.75 -15.44 22.04
N GLY A 61 -14.79 -15.54 22.86
CA GLY A 61 -16.17 -15.78 22.42
C GLY A 61 -16.79 -14.62 21.63
N HIS A 62 -16.18 -13.43 21.63
CA HIS A 62 -16.60 -12.32 20.75
C HIS A 62 -16.12 -12.54 19.30
N ILE A 63 -15.02 -13.25 19.09
CA ILE A 63 -14.38 -13.45 17.78
C ILE A 63 -14.41 -14.88 17.27
N ILE A 64 -14.54 -15.87 18.15
CA ILE A 64 -14.47 -17.29 17.83
C ILE A 64 -15.75 -18.00 18.30
N THR A 65 -16.15 -18.98 17.50
CA THR A 65 -17.11 -20.03 17.85
C THR A 65 -16.42 -21.37 17.68
N LEU A 66 -16.92 -22.42 18.34
CA LEU A 66 -16.47 -23.79 18.09
C LEU A 66 -17.48 -24.47 17.16
N ASP A 67 -16.99 -25.19 16.16
CA ASP A 67 -17.84 -26.02 15.32
C ASP A 67 -18.25 -27.32 16.04
N SER A 68 -19.04 -28.17 15.38
CA SER A 68 -19.50 -29.44 15.93
C SER A 68 -18.38 -30.44 16.25
N ARG A 69 -17.16 -30.20 15.76
CA ARG A 69 -15.96 -31.00 16.03
C ARG A 69 -15.04 -30.34 17.06
N GLY A 70 -15.49 -29.26 17.71
CA GLY A 70 -14.70 -28.48 18.65
C GLY A 70 -13.59 -27.64 18.01
N GLN A 71 -13.61 -27.48 16.67
CA GLN A 71 -12.61 -26.68 15.98
C GLN A 71 -12.98 -25.19 15.99
N PRO A 72 -12.01 -24.29 16.20
CA PRO A 72 -12.25 -22.86 16.24
C PRO A 72 -12.60 -22.33 14.85
N LYS A 73 -13.70 -21.60 14.79
CA LYS A 73 -14.16 -20.85 13.63
C LYS A 73 -14.31 -19.38 13.99
N VAL A 74 -13.58 -18.53 13.28
CA VAL A 74 -13.66 -17.08 13.46
C VAL A 74 -15.01 -16.59 12.94
N LYS A 75 -15.66 -15.73 13.72
CA LYS A 75 -16.93 -15.09 13.34
C LYS A 75 -16.68 -14.11 12.19
N ARG A 76 -17.68 -13.95 11.33
CA ARG A 76 -17.61 -12.94 10.26
C ARG A 76 -17.67 -11.52 10.81
N GLU A 77 -18.31 -11.34 11.96
CA GLU A 77 -18.59 -10.04 12.54
C GLU A 77 -18.40 -10.08 14.07
N LEU A 78 -17.93 -8.96 14.63
CA LEU A 78 -17.96 -8.65 16.04
C LEU A 78 -19.36 -8.15 16.40
N GLU A 79 -20.15 -9.02 17.01
CA GLU A 79 -21.46 -8.66 17.52
C GLU A 79 -21.34 -7.95 18.89
N LYS A 80 -22.26 -7.04 19.18
CA LYS A 80 -22.53 -6.47 20.52
C LYS A 80 -21.52 -5.48 21.13
N ILE A 81 -20.45 -5.07 20.45
CA ILE A 81 -19.49 -4.08 21.02
C ILE A 81 -20.04 -2.65 20.98
N ARG A 82 -20.88 -2.31 19.99
CA ARG A 82 -21.48 -0.97 19.84
C ARG A 82 -22.93 -0.97 19.33
N ASN A 83 -23.68 -2.04 19.58
CA ASN A 83 -25.06 -2.24 19.07
C ASN A 83 -25.19 -2.28 17.53
N PHE A 84 -24.10 -2.53 16.82
CA PHE A 84 -24.08 -2.89 15.40
C PHE A 84 -22.96 -3.91 15.16
N ALA A 85 -23.11 -4.68 14.10
CA ALA A 85 -22.12 -5.69 13.72
C ALA A 85 -20.95 -5.04 12.99
N ILE A 86 -19.73 -5.39 13.40
CA ILE A 86 -18.49 -4.90 12.77
C ILE A 86 -17.81 -6.08 12.07
N PRO A 87 -17.61 -6.06 10.75
CA PRO A 87 -17.01 -7.18 10.04
C PRO A 87 -15.54 -7.39 10.42
N ILE A 88 -15.13 -8.66 10.40
CA ILE A 88 -13.74 -9.11 10.58
C ILE A 88 -13.23 -9.59 9.22
N SER A 89 -12.15 -8.99 8.70
CA SER A 89 -11.57 -9.37 7.40
C SER A 89 -11.29 -10.88 7.34
N ALA A 90 -11.64 -11.51 6.22
CA ALA A 90 -11.41 -12.93 5.98
C ALA A 90 -9.93 -13.31 6.04
N LYS A 91 -9.02 -12.41 5.63
CA LYS A 91 -7.57 -12.64 5.70
C LYS A 91 -7.04 -12.68 7.15
N LEU A 92 -7.79 -12.14 8.11
CA LEU A 92 -7.50 -12.28 9.56
C LEU A 92 -7.91 -13.63 10.15
N HIS A 93 -8.85 -14.34 9.51
CA HIS A 93 -9.48 -15.51 10.13
C HIS A 93 -8.47 -16.61 10.41
N SER A 94 -7.58 -16.90 9.45
CA SER A 94 -6.53 -17.90 9.59
C SER A 94 -5.55 -17.55 10.71
N GLN A 95 -5.14 -16.28 10.81
CA GLN A 95 -4.19 -15.82 11.82
C GLN A 95 -4.79 -15.86 13.23
N ILE A 96 -6.04 -15.40 13.39
CA ILE A 96 -6.77 -15.47 14.67
C ILE A 96 -6.92 -16.93 15.11
N GLN A 97 -7.29 -17.81 14.18
CA GLN A 97 -7.44 -19.24 14.44
C GLN A 97 -6.10 -19.86 14.87
N ALA A 98 -5.01 -19.57 14.17
CA ALA A 98 -3.68 -20.08 14.49
C ALA A 98 -3.20 -19.64 15.88
N VAL A 99 -3.41 -18.38 16.26
CA VAL A 99 -3.03 -17.91 17.59
C VAL A 99 -3.89 -18.55 18.67
N TYR A 100 -5.20 -18.66 18.48
CA TYR A 100 -6.09 -19.35 19.42
C TYR A 100 -5.65 -20.81 19.68
N GLN A 101 -5.31 -21.53 18.60
CA GLN A 101 -4.79 -22.90 18.69
C GLN A 101 -3.42 -22.95 19.39
N SER A 102 -2.49 -22.04 19.09
CA SER A 102 -1.17 -21.97 19.74
C SER A 102 -1.23 -21.69 21.24
N LEU A 103 -2.32 -21.05 21.70
CA LEU A 103 -2.59 -20.78 23.10
C LEU A 103 -3.27 -21.96 23.82
N ASN A 104 -3.34 -23.11 23.15
CA ASN A 104 -3.97 -24.34 23.64
C ASN A 104 -5.45 -24.14 24.01
N TYR A 105 -6.21 -23.54 23.09
CA TYR A 105 -7.68 -23.41 23.18
C TYR A 105 -8.16 -22.72 24.47
N PRO A 106 -7.80 -21.44 24.70
CA PRO A 106 -8.25 -20.71 25.88
C PRO A 106 -9.79 -20.61 25.94
N SER A 107 -10.33 -20.49 27.16
CA SER A 107 -11.78 -20.38 27.38
C SER A 107 -12.37 -19.22 26.55
N LEU A 108 -13.53 -19.44 25.93
CA LEU A 108 -14.24 -18.42 25.17
C LEU A 108 -14.62 -17.20 26.04
N ASP A 109 -14.81 -17.38 27.34
CA ASP A 109 -15.12 -16.28 28.27
C ASP A 109 -13.89 -15.49 28.70
N SER A 110 -12.69 -16.00 28.43
CA SER A 110 -11.46 -15.32 28.78
C SER A 110 -11.15 -14.17 27.81
N LYS A 111 -10.56 -13.10 28.34
CA LYS A 111 -10.08 -11.98 27.52
C LYS A 111 -8.95 -12.46 26.61
N ILE A 112 -8.92 -11.97 25.38
CA ILE A 112 -7.83 -12.23 24.43
C ILE A 112 -6.52 -11.71 25.02
N PHE A 113 -6.59 -10.52 25.62
CA PHE A 113 -5.49 -9.87 26.32
C PHE A 113 -5.80 -9.80 27.81
N ASP A 114 -4.99 -10.49 28.62
CA ASP A 114 -5.09 -10.43 30.07
C ASP A 114 -4.10 -9.38 30.59
N LEU A 115 -4.60 -8.39 31.33
CA LEU A 115 -3.83 -7.25 31.80
C LEU A 115 -2.78 -7.65 32.85
N GLY A 116 -2.98 -8.75 33.59
CA GLY A 116 -2.07 -9.37 34.58
C GLY A 116 -0.79 -8.62 35.00
N LYS A 117 0.36 -9.31 35.07
CA LYS A 117 1.68 -8.75 35.45
C LYS A 117 2.37 -7.98 34.31
N MET A 118 1.65 -7.24 33.46
CA MET A 118 2.29 -6.43 32.41
C MET A 118 2.21 -4.95 32.75
N PRO A 119 3.32 -4.32 33.21
CA PRO A 119 3.29 -2.92 33.63
C PRO A 119 2.93 -1.93 32.52
N ASN A 120 3.02 -2.31 31.24
CA ASN A 120 2.88 -1.36 30.12
C ASN A 120 2.27 -1.99 28.85
N TYR A 121 0.96 -2.31 28.89
CA TYR A 121 0.23 -2.76 27.68
C TYR A 121 0.17 -1.69 26.59
N TRP A 122 0.05 -0.41 26.99
CA TRP A 122 0.14 0.75 26.10
C TRP A 122 1.40 0.70 25.25
N LEU A 123 2.55 0.45 25.89
CA LEU A 123 3.82 0.32 25.19
C LEU A 123 3.82 -0.85 24.22
N SER A 124 3.25 -2.00 24.60
CA SER A 124 3.23 -3.20 23.75
C SER A 124 2.42 -2.96 22.48
N ILE A 125 1.25 -2.34 22.59
CA ILE A 125 0.42 -2.04 21.42
C ILE A 125 1.04 -0.89 20.59
N ASN A 126 1.61 0.13 21.24
CA ASN A 126 2.33 1.20 20.56
C ASN A 126 3.54 0.67 19.77
N ILE A 127 4.25 -0.32 20.29
CA ILE A 127 5.30 -1.04 19.55
C ILE A 127 4.71 -1.74 18.32
N SER A 128 3.59 -2.47 18.49
CA SER A 128 2.89 -3.15 17.39
C SER A 128 2.41 -2.17 16.31
N LEU A 129 1.99 -0.96 16.67
CA LEU A 129 1.61 0.09 15.73
C LEU A 129 2.80 0.88 15.16
N GLY A 130 4.01 0.67 15.67
CA GLY A 130 5.20 1.43 15.25
C GLY A 130 5.25 2.87 15.77
N VAL A 131 4.57 3.18 16.87
CA VAL A 131 4.57 4.51 17.51
C VAL A 131 5.92 4.80 18.16
N HIS A 132 6.64 5.79 17.62
CA HIS A 132 7.96 6.19 18.08
C HIS A 132 8.01 7.69 18.41
N ASN A 133 8.96 8.07 19.27
CA ASN A 133 9.26 9.45 19.59
C ASN A 133 9.86 10.11 18.34
N LEU A 134 9.27 11.24 17.95
CA LEU A 134 9.67 12.04 16.80
C LEU A 134 11.15 12.44 16.82
N ASN A 135 11.71 12.64 18.01
CA ASN A 135 13.07 13.16 18.15
C ASN A 135 14.14 12.06 18.11
N ASN A 136 13.86 10.88 18.67
CA ASN A 136 14.90 9.87 18.95
C ASN A 136 14.59 8.46 18.44
N LYS A 137 13.49 8.26 17.69
CA LYS A 137 13.04 6.94 17.17
C LYS A 137 12.84 5.85 18.24
N THR A 138 12.79 6.21 19.51
CA THR A 138 12.49 5.30 20.63
C THR A 138 10.98 5.08 20.74
N TYR A 139 10.54 3.85 21.02
CA TYR A 139 9.11 3.59 21.23
C TYR A 139 8.57 4.42 22.39
N THR A 140 7.43 5.07 22.18
CA THR A 140 6.82 5.96 23.17
C THR A 140 5.57 5.32 23.75
N GLU A 141 5.43 5.38 25.07
CA GLU A 141 4.19 5.04 25.74
C GLU A 141 3.19 6.20 25.57
N LEU A 142 2.51 6.24 24.42
CA LEU A 142 1.36 7.10 24.20
C LEU A 142 0.11 6.46 24.82
N ARG A 143 -0.46 7.13 25.81
CA ARG A 143 -1.72 6.74 26.47
C ARG A 143 -2.90 7.47 25.82
N ASP A 144 -3.27 7.04 24.62
CA ASP A 144 -4.42 7.57 23.89
C ASP A 144 -5.33 6.43 23.43
N ASP A 145 -6.49 6.28 24.07
CA ASP A 145 -7.51 5.27 23.77
C ASP A 145 -8.02 5.32 22.33
N THR A 146 -7.92 6.50 21.71
CA THR A 146 -8.55 6.80 20.42
C THR A 146 -7.61 6.63 19.24
N ILE A 147 -6.32 6.32 19.44
CA ILE A 147 -5.35 6.33 18.34
C ILE A 147 -5.71 5.32 17.24
N THR A 148 -6.17 4.11 17.57
CA THR A 148 -6.59 3.07 16.61
C THR A 148 -7.85 3.47 15.85
N GLN A 149 -8.80 4.12 16.54
CA GLN A 149 -9.97 4.73 15.91
C GLN A 149 -9.56 5.83 14.93
N ARG A 150 -8.58 6.67 15.28
CA ARG A 150 -8.07 7.71 14.38
C ARG A 150 -7.40 7.10 13.16
N ILE A 151 -6.52 6.12 13.32
CA ILE A 151 -5.88 5.42 12.19
C ILE A 151 -6.95 4.79 11.27
N PHE A 152 -7.96 4.13 11.84
CA PHE A 152 -9.09 3.61 11.07
C PHE A 152 -9.84 4.73 10.33
N GLY A 153 -10.18 5.82 11.01
CA GLY A 153 -10.90 6.95 10.43
C GLY A 153 -10.12 7.66 9.31
N HIS A 154 -8.80 7.78 9.43
CA HIS A 154 -7.93 8.24 8.34
C HIS A 154 -8.04 7.30 7.15
N ARG A 155 -7.93 5.99 7.35
CA ARG A 155 -8.10 5.00 6.27
C ARG A 155 -9.48 5.04 5.63
N VAL A 156 -10.54 5.27 6.41
CA VAL A 156 -11.91 5.48 5.89
C VAL A 156 -11.93 6.67 4.93
N ILE A 157 -11.36 7.82 5.33
CA ILE A 157 -11.37 9.04 4.51
C ILE A 157 -10.45 8.88 3.30
N GLU A 158 -9.29 8.24 3.45
CA GLU A 158 -8.40 7.90 2.34
C GLU A 158 -9.15 7.07 1.31
N THR A 159 -9.77 5.96 1.73
CA THR A 159 -10.37 4.97 0.83
C THR A 159 -11.70 5.46 0.26
N CYS A 160 -12.59 5.98 1.10
CA CYS A 160 -13.97 6.32 0.71
C CYS A 160 -14.11 7.78 0.23
N GLY A 161 -13.13 8.64 0.54
CA GLY A 161 -13.24 10.09 0.40
C GLY A 161 -14.19 10.74 1.42
N ILE A 162 -14.19 12.07 1.48
CA ILE A 162 -15.12 12.83 2.30
C ILE A 162 -16.47 12.93 1.59
N SER A 163 -17.52 12.42 2.23
CA SER A 163 -18.90 12.56 1.79
C SER A 163 -19.83 12.65 3.01
N ASN A 164 -21.09 13.03 2.79
CA ASN A 164 -22.10 13.01 3.85
C ASN A 164 -22.30 11.60 4.43
N ASP A 165 -22.21 10.57 3.60
CA ASP A 165 -22.36 9.18 4.04
C ASP A 165 -21.13 8.71 4.82
N THR A 166 -19.92 9.04 4.36
CA THR A 166 -18.67 8.78 5.10
C THR A 166 -18.71 9.46 6.47
N ASN A 167 -19.12 10.73 6.53
CA ASN A 167 -19.23 11.48 7.78
C ASN A 167 -20.32 10.91 8.69
N ARG A 168 -21.47 10.50 8.15
CA ARG A 168 -22.54 9.84 8.92
C ARG A 168 -22.04 8.53 9.53
N PHE A 169 -21.31 7.73 8.75
CA PHE A 169 -20.67 6.50 9.22
C PHE A 169 -19.68 6.78 10.35
N LEU A 170 -18.73 7.69 10.16
CA LEU A 170 -17.71 8.01 11.17
C LEU A 170 -18.33 8.57 12.46
N LYS A 171 -19.34 9.44 12.34
CA LYS A 171 -20.09 9.95 13.51
C LYS A 171 -20.76 8.83 14.29
N ARG A 172 -21.47 7.93 13.59
CA ARG A 172 -22.12 6.79 14.23
C ARG A 172 -21.08 5.84 14.85
N HIS A 173 -20.00 5.56 14.14
CA HIS A 173 -18.98 4.61 14.56
C HIS A 173 -18.23 5.09 15.81
N PHE A 174 -17.84 6.37 15.84
CA PHE A 174 -17.07 6.97 16.93
C PHE A 174 -17.91 7.74 17.96
N LYS A 175 -19.25 7.74 17.81
CA LYS A 175 -20.21 8.47 18.67
C LYS A 175 -19.96 9.99 18.71
N LEU A 176 -19.64 10.57 17.55
CA LEU A 176 -19.39 12.02 17.40
C LEU A 176 -20.67 12.74 16.95
N LYS A 177 -20.83 13.99 17.36
CA LYS A 177 -22.05 14.78 17.19
C LYS A 177 -22.17 15.38 15.79
N ASP A 178 -21.10 15.98 15.30
CA ASP A 178 -21.08 16.75 14.06
C ASP A 178 -19.82 16.50 13.23
N ASN A 179 -19.81 17.05 12.02
CA ASN A 179 -18.70 16.84 11.08
C ASN A 179 -17.42 17.54 11.57
N ASP A 180 -17.54 18.67 12.27
CA ASP A 180 -16.39 19.40 12.81
C ASP A 180 -15.71 18.61 13.92
N GLU A 181 -16.49 17.87 14.71
CA GLU A 181 -15.98 16.91 15.69
C GLU A 181 -15.27 15.74 15.01
N VAL A 182 -15.77 15.24 13.87
CA VAL A 182 -15.04 14.23 13.07
C VAL A 182 -13.67 14.76 12.62
N PHE A 183 -13.61 15.95 12.03
CA PHE A 183 -12.35 16.50 11.53
C PHE A 183 -11.35 16.80 12.66
N ARG A 184 -11.83 17.38 13.77
CA ARG A 184 -11.00 17.59 14.97
C ARG A 184 -10.54 16.27 15.59
N PHE A 185 -11.42 15.27 15.64
CA PHE A 185 -11.08 13.93 16.14
C PHE A 185 -10.04 13.25 15.26
N LEU A 186 -10.07 13.45 13.94
CA LEU A 186 -9.05 12.89 13.05
C LEU A 186 -7.79 13.76 12.97
N GLY A 187 -7.81 15.00 13.44
CA GLY A 187 -6.64 15.89 13.41
C GLY A 187 -6.42 16.57 12.07
N TYR A 188 -7.49 16.79 11.32
CA TYR A 188 -7.45 17.60 10.12
C TYR A 188 -7.60 19.07 10.49
N ASP A 189 -6.59 19.87 10.16
CA ASP A 189 -6.59 21.32 10.36
C ASP A 189 -7.45 22.02 9.28
N THR A 190 -7.61 21.37 8.12
CA THR A 190 -8.45 21.78 6.98
C THR A 190 -9.10 20.55 6.37
N LEU A 191 -10.19 20.73 5.61
CA LEU A 191 -10.85 19.64 4.91
C LEU A 191 -9.82 18.88 4.03
N PRO A 192 -9.56 17.58 4.26
CA PRO A 192 -8.56 16.88 3.47
C PRO A 192 -9.01 16.78 2.01
N SER A 193 -8.11 17.13 1.07
CA SER A 193 -8.38 16.89 -0.34
C SER A 193 -8.20 15.40 -0.66
N PHE A 194 -9.13 14.83 -1.41
CA PHE A 194 -8.98 13.48 -1.93
C PHE A 194 -7.81 13.46 -2.93
N GLN A 195 -6.75 12.70 -2.64
CA GLN A 195 -5.55 12.64 -3.47
C GLN A 195 -5.13 11.19 -3.69
N ILE A 196 -5.24 10.70 -4.93
CA ILE A 196 -4.76 9.36 -5.32
C ILE A 196 -3.24 9.22 -5.10
N SER A 197 -2.48 10.32 -5.14
CA SER A 197 -1.02 10.30 -4.92
C SER A 197 -0.60 9.78 -3.55
N ASN A 198 -1.49 9.84 -2.54
CA ASN A 198 -1.17 9.34 -1.20
C ASN A 198 -1.43 7.83 -1.05
N LEU A 199 -1.98 7.19 -2.10
CA LEU A 199 -2.30 5.79 -2.08
C LEU A 199 -1.05 4.92 -2.22
N SER A 200 -0.81 4.04 -1.24
CA SER A 200 0.20 3.00 -1.40
C SER A 200 -0.33 1.91 -2.33
N LEU A 201 0.11 1.93 -3.60
CA LEU A 201 -0.31 0.92 -4.57
C LEU A 201 0.38 -0.43 -4.39
N VAL A 202 1.57 -0.43 -3.79
CA VAL A 202 2.43 -1.60 -3.60
C VAL A 202 2.17 -2.22 -2.24
N GLU A 203 1.96 -3.54 -2.22
CA GLU A 203 1.81 -4.32 -0.99
C GLU A 203 3.18 -4.73 -0.44
N GLY A 204 3.41 -4.55 0.87
CA GLY A 204 4.50 -5.21 1.60
C GLY A 204 5.95 -4.89 1.18
N ASP A 205 6.39 -3.64 1.27
CA ASP A 205 7.77 -3.22 0.91
C ASP A 205 8.85 -3.66 1.95
N ARG A 206 8.47 -4.31 3.07
CA ARG A 206 9.42 -4.58 4.17
C ARG A 206 9.38 -6.03 4.62
N ASN A 207 10.49 -6.73 4.37
CA ASN A 207 10.90 -8.05 4.91
C ASN A 207 10.86 -9.24 3.94
N GLY A 208 10.97 -9.04 2.63
CA GLY A 208 11.20 -10.16 1.70
C GLY A 208 10.10 -11.22 1.71
N ARG A 209 8.89 -10.84 2.15
CA ARG A 209 7.68 -11.63 1.99
C ARG A 209 7.25 -11.49 0.55
N LYS A 210 7.88 -12.36 -0.24
CA LYS A 210 7.38 -12.82 -1.52
C LYS A 210 5.87 -12.98 -1.40
N TYR A 211 5.15 -12.50 -2.40
CA TYR A 211 3.82 -13.03 -2.67
C TYR A 211 3.82 -14.55 -2.52
N ILE A 212 2.74 -15.08 -1.94
CA ILE A 212 2.52 -16.50 -1.62
C ILE A 212 2.59 -17.42 -2.88
N TYR A 213 2.77 -16.85 -4.08
CA TYR A 213 2.76 -17.55 -5.36
C TYR A 213 4.14 -17.99 -5.91
N GLY A 214 5.26 -17.84 -5.18
CA GLY A 214 6.52 -18.52 -5.53
C GLY A 214 7.62 -17.65 -6.16
N LYS A 215 8.45 -18.21 -7.06
CA LYS A 215 9.59 -17.52 -7.72
C LYS A 215 9.10 -16.71 -8.93
N ALA A 216 9.66 -15.52 -9.18
CA ALA A 216 9.32 -14.62 -10.31
C ALA A 216 9.11 -15.32 -11.67
N SER A 217 9.91 -16.34 -12.00
CA SER A 217 9.80 -17.12 -13.23
C SER A 217 8.51 -17.97 -13.31
N GLN A 218 8.01 -18.48 -12.18
CA GLN A 218 6.76 -19.26 -12.12
C GLN A 218 5.52 -18.40 -12.38
N PHE A 219 5.60 -17.09 -12.12
CA PHE A 219 4.47 -16.17 -12.35
C PHE A 219 4.17 -15.95 -13.84
N LEU A 220 5.18 -16.13 -14.70
CA LEU A 220 5.08 -15.97 -16.15
C LEU A 220 4.44 -17.20 -16.83
N GLU A 221 4.45 -18.35 -16.16
CA GLU A 221 3.88 -19.61 -16.64
C GLU A 221 2.42 -19.78 -16.20
N GLU A 222 2.04 -19.17 -15.08
CA GLU A 222 0.72 -19.33 -14.51
C GLU A 222 -0.28 -18.31 -15.07
N HIS A 223 -1.00 -18.78 -16.09
CA HIS A 223 -2.23 -18.25 -16.65
C HIS A 223 -3.27 -17.66 -15.66
N LYS A 224 -3.23 -18.03 -14.37
CA LYS A 224 -4.08 -17.49 -13.30
C LYS A 224 -3.74 -16.05 -12.90
N ASN A 225 -2.54 -15.56 -13.26
CA ASN A 225 -2.07 -14.20 -12.99
C ASN A 225 -2.58 -13.16 -14.02
N PHE A 226 -3.37 -13.61 -14.99
CA PHE A 226 -4.01 -12.81 -16.04
C PHE A 226 -5.51 -12.80 -15.77
N HIS A 227 -6.08 -11.61 -15.62
CA HIS A 227 -7.52 -11.47 -15.39
C HIS A 227 -8.31 -12.06 -16.60
N LEU A 228 -9.52 -12.55 -16.35
CA LEU A 228 -10.44 -12.97 -17.41
C LEU A 228 -11.17 -11.73 -17.97
N ARG A 229 -11.01 -11.46 -19.27
CA ARG A 229 -11.72 -10.42 -20.02
C ARG A 229 -13.23 -10.67 -20.07
N HIS A 230 -13.65 -11.93 -19.97
CA HIS A 230 -15.06 -12.31 -19.85
C HIS A 230 -15.19 -13.75 -19.29
N PRO A 231 -16.02 -14.01 -18.27
CA PRO A 231 -16.16 -15.33 -17.65
C PRO A 231 -16.58 -16.43 -18.64
N ARG A 232 -17.40 -16.07 -19.65
CA ARG A 232 -17.91 -17.02 -20.66
C ARG A 232 -16.96 -17.28 -21.84
N THR A 233 -16.12 -16.32 -22.23
CA THR A 233 -15.28 -16.48 -23.43
C THR A 233 -13.87 -16.96 -23.09
N LYS A 234 -13.49 -16.98 -21.81
CA LYS A 234 -12.14 -17.29 -21.31
C LYS A 234 -11.02 -16.46 -21.95
N LYS A 235 -11.34 -15.42 -22.73
CA LYS A 235 -10.37 -14.45 -23.22
C LYS A 235 -9.76 -13.76 -22.00
N ARG A 236 -8.44 -13.66 -21.93
CA ARG A 236 -7.74 -13.00 -20.82
C ARG A 236 -7.36 -11.57 -21.18
N TYR A 237 -7.17 -10.74 -20.17
CA TYR A 237 -6.55 -9.44 -20.38
C TYR A 237 -5.09 -9.65 -20.82
N PRO A 238 -4.59 -8.86 -21.79
CA PRO A 238 -3.23 -8.98 -22.32
C PRO A 238 -2.11 -8.60 -21.33
N PHE A 239 -2.44 -8.31 -20.07
CA PHE A 239 -1.54 -7.72 -19.09
C PHE A 239 -1.64 -8.41 -17.72
N LEU A 240 -0.48 -8.54 -17.06
CA LEU A 240 -0.34 -9.07 -15.69
C LEU A 240 -1.01 -8.18 -14.64
N HIS A 241 -1.40 -8.78 -13.50
CA HIS A 241 -1.80 -8.05 -12.30
C HIS A 241 -0.73 -7.01 -11.87
N PHE A 242 -1.16 -5.85 -11.34
CA PHE A 242 -0.27 -4.74 -10.96
C PHE A 242 0.92 -5.21 -10.12
N GLN A 243 0.64 -5.90 -9.01
CA GLN A 243 1.66 -6.32 -8.06
C GLN A 243 2.59 -7.39 -8.63
N VAL A 244 2.06 -8.28 -9.48
CA VAL A 244 2.86 -9.31 -10.17
C VAL A 244 3.83 -8.65 -11.14
N PHE A 245 3.36 -7.68 -11.92
CA PHE A 245 4.22 -6.95 -12.85
C PHE A 245 5.25 -6.07 -12.12
N TYR A 246 4.86 -5.42 -11.02
CA TYR A 246 5.76 -4.63 -10.17
C TYR A 246 6.91 -5.49 -9.62
N GLU A 247 6.59 -6.64 -9.02
CA GLU A 247 7.59 -7.58 -8.50
C GLU A 247 8.46 -8.20 -9.59
N PHE A 248 7.85 -8.59 -10.72
CA PHE A 248 8.58 -9.06 -11.90
C PHE A 248 9.62 -8.04 -12.34
N LEU A 249 9.22 -6.77 -12.45
CA LEU A 249 10.12 -5.69 -12.82
C LEU A 249 11.22 -5.56 -11.78
N LEU A 250 10.95 -5.52 -10.46
CA LEU A 250 12.00 -5.37 -9.46
C LEU A 250 12.99 -6.55 -9.41
N GLN A 251 12.47 -7.78 -9.33
CA GLN A 251 13.25 -8.98 -9.02
C GLN A 251 14.06 -9.51 -10.22
N THR A 252 13.57 -9.31 -11.44
CA THR A 252 14.22 -9.88 -12.62
C THR A 252 15.55 -9.18 -12.88
N LYS A 253 16.62 -9.97 -12.84
CA LYS A 253 17.98 -9.49 -13.11
C LYS A 253 18.17 -9.40 -14.62
N LEU A 254 18.65 -8.25 -15.07
CA LEU A 254 19.09 -8.08 -16.44
C LEU A 254 20.44 -8.77 -16.63
N SER A 255 20.50 -9.70 -17.59
CA SER A 255 21.73 -10.41 -17.97
C SER A 255 22.83 -9.44 -18.41
N ASN A 256 22.45 -8.41 -19.16
CA ASN A 256 23.32 -7.33 -19.60
C ASN A 256 23.04 -6.06 -18.79
N LYS A 257 24.06 -5.56 -18.07
CA LYS A 257 23.94 -4.38 -17.19
C LYS A 257 24.00 -3.04 -17.94
N GLN A 258 23.31 -2.95 -19.08
CA GLN A 258 23.31 -1.78 -19.97
C GLN A 258 22.47 -0.63 -19.41
N LYS A 259 22.87 0.63 -19.67
CA LYS A 259 22.18 1.83 -19.16
C LYS A 259 20.71 1.87 -19.62
N ILE A 260 20.49 1.56 -20.90
CA ILE A 260 19.15 1.60 -21.51
C ILE A 260 18.19 0.60 -20.86
N ASP A 261 18.68 -0.57 -20.48
CA ASP A 261 17.84 -1.62 -19.89
C ASP A 261 17.35 -1.18 -18.50
N TYR A 262 18.22 -0.58 -17.68
CA TYR A 262 17.83 0.03 -16.41
C TYR A 262 16.94 1.27 -16.60
N SER A 263 17.18 2.09 -17.63
CA SER A 263 16.32 3.23 -17.95
C SER A 263 14.89 2.79 -18.26
N ILE A 264 14.70 1.80 -19.13
CA ILE A 264 13.37 1.28 -19.47
C ILE A 264 12.69 0.64 -18.26
N LYS A 265 13.42 -0.17 -17.46
CA LYS A 265 12.86 -0.79 -16.25
C LYS A 265 12.41 0.26 -15.22
N SER A 266 13.20 1.31 -14.98
CA SER A 266 12.80 2.43 -14.11
C SER A 266 11.61 3.21 -14.68
N LEU A 267 11.58 3.41 -16.00
CA LEU A 267 10.49 4.12 -16.69
C LEU A 267 9.16 3.37 -16.54
N LEU A 268 9.19 2.04 -16.70
CA LEU A 268 8.04 1.17 -16.49
C LEU A 268 7.53 1.25 -15.05
N LEU A 269 8.43 1.14 -14.07
CA LEU A 269 8.06 1.22 -12.64
C LEU A 269 7.46 2.58 -12.27
N ILE A 270 8.06 3.69 -12.70
CA ILE A 270 7.52 5.04 -12.44
C ILE A 270 6.14 5.20 -13.08
N SER A 271 5.99 4.76 -14.34
CA SER A 271 4.71 4.82 -15.04
C SER A 271 3.63 3.99 -14.33
N LEU A 272 3.98 2.77 -13.91
CA LEU A 272 3.12 1.82 -13.22
C LEU A 272 2.66 2.37 -11.87
N THR A 273 3.55 2.93 -11.05
CA THR A 273 3.23 3.36 -9.67
C THR A 273 2.61 4.75 -9.60
N ASN A 274 2.74 5.59 -10.63
CA ASN A 274 2.28 6.98 -10.59
C ASN A 274 1.20 7.34 -11.61
N GLY A 275 0.84 6.44 -12.54
CA GLY A 275 -0.19 6.70 -13.53
C GLY A 275 0.19 7.81 -14.52
N VAL A 276 1.47 7.85 -14.92
CA VAL A 276 2.01 8.84 -15.87
C VAL A 276 2.45 8.14 -17.15
N ARG A 277 2.08 8.72 -18.30
CA ARG A 277 2.48 8.20 -19.62
C ARG A 277 4.01 8.16 -19.71
N MET A 278 4.56 7.02 -20.13
CA MET A 278 6.01 6.87 -20.31
C MET A 278 6.61 7.94 -21.22
N ALA A 279 5.89 8.36 -22.28
CA ALA A 279 6.35 9.43 -23.17
C ALA A 279 6.54 10.78 -22.45
N SER A 280 5.68 11.13 -21.49
CA SER A 280 5.85 12.34 -20.65
C SER A 280 7.08 12.21 -19.76
N LEU A 281 7.26 11.04 -19.15
CA LEU A 281 8.37 10.78 -18.23
C LEU A 281 9.75 10.88 -18.88
N LEU A 282 9.87 10.77 -20.22
CA LEU A 282 11.15 10.95 -20.91
C LEU A 282 11.81 12.32 -20.66
N ARG A 283 11.03 13.33 -20.24
CA ARG A 283 11.52 14.67 -19.88
C ARG A 283 12.03 14.80 -18.45
N LEU A 284 11.89 13.75 -17.64
CA LEU A 284 12.27 13.77 -16.23
C LEU A 284 13.79 13.95 -16.10
N LYS A 285 14.20 14.90 -15.26
CA LYS A 285 15.59 15.19 -14.93
C LYS A 285 15.97 14.65 -13.57
N TRP A 286 17.26 14.47 -13.32
CA TRP A 286 17.73 14.04 -12.00
C TRP A 286 17.40 15.08 -10.92
N SER A 287 17.41 16.37 -11.21
CA SER A 287 17.03 17.46 -10.29
C SER A 287 15.56 17.39 -9.86
N ASP A 288 14.68 16.77 -10.65
CA ASP A 288 13.28 16.53 -10.28
C ASP A 288 13.18 15.52 -9.13
N ILE A 289 14.04 14.49 -9.11
CA ILE A 289 13.95 13.34 -8.19
C ILE A 289 15.06 13.28 -7.14
N MET A 290 16.11 14.09 -7.26
CA MET A 290 17.26 14.15 -6.35
C MET A 290 17.37 15.52 -5.69
N LEU A 291 17.89 15.52 -4.47
CA LEU A 291 18.29 16.72 -3.73
C LEU A 291 19.79 16.67 -3.46
N TYR A 292 20.47 17.78 -3.68
CA TYR A 292 21.86 17.96 -3.25
C TYR A 292 21.89 18.79 -1.97
N ASN A 293 22.45 18.23 -0.90
CA ASN A 293 22.73 18.94 0.33
C ASN A 293 24.15 19.50 0.24
N ALA A 294 24.27 20.81 0.02
CA ALA A 294 25.57 21.47 -0.13
C ALA A 294 26.40 21.46 1.16
N SER A 295 25.75 21.56 2.32
CA SER A 295 26.41 21.61 3.64
C SER A 295 27.11 20.30 3.98
N GLU A 296 26.42 19.18 3.74
CA GLU A 296 26.94 17.84 4.03
C GLU A 296 27.51 17.12 2.78
N LYS A 297 27.49 17.78 1.61
CA LYS A 297 28.00 17.29 0.32
C LYS A 297 27.48 15.90 -0.08
N TYR A 298 26.18 15.64 0.10
CA TYR A 298 25.55 14.39 -0.33
C TYR A 298 24.32 14.63 -1.20
N TYR A 299 24.00 13.61 -1.99
CA TYR A 299 22.78 13.52 -2.77
C TYR A 299 21.79 12.55 -2.12
N SER A 300 20.50 12.83 -2.25
CA SER A 300 19.44 11.94 -1.76
C SER A 300 18.23 11.94 -2.68
N PHE A 301 17.56 10.79 -2.79
CA PHE A 301 16.31 10.67 -3.51
C PHE A 301 15.17 11.30 -2.72
N LYS A 302 14.34 12.09 -3.41
CA LYS A 302 13.06 12.58 -2.88
C LYS A 302 12.10 11.41 -2.76
N THR A 303 11.34 11.33 -1.66
CA THR A 303 10.23 10.37 -1.57
C THR A 303 9.00 10.87 -2.31
N ASN A 304 8.79 12.18 -2.33
CA ASN A 304 7.72 12.86 -3.05
C ASN A 304 8.31 13.99 -3.90
N PHE A 305 7.80 14.17 -5.11
CA PHE A 305 8.21 15.25 -6.00
C PHE A 305 7.05 15.68 -6.91
N HIS A 306 7.18 16.88 -7.49
CA HIS A 306 6.18 17.44 -8.38
C HIS A 306 6.70 17.45 -9.81
N PHE A 307 5.92 16.90 -10.75
CA PHE A 307 6.28 16.81 -12.17
C PHE A 307 5.06 17.03 -13.05
N GLU A 308 5.13 17.96 -14.01
CA GLU A 308 4.04 18.28 -14.95
C GLU A 308 2.66 18.45 -14.29
N SER A 309 2.61 19.26 -13.22
CA SER A 309 1.39 19.54 -12.44
C SER A 309 0.86 18.34 -11.65
N ARG A 310 1.70 17.34 -11.38
CA ARG A 310 1.33 16.12 -10.67
C ARG A 310 2.28 15.84 -9.53
N ASP A 311 1.70 15.51 -8.38
CA ASP A 311 2.47 14.92 -7.30
C ASP A 311 2.76 13.45 -7.60
N MET A 312 4.00 13.06 -7.35
CA MET A 312 4.56 11.75 -7.61
C MET A 312 5.26 11.21 -6.37
N VAL A 313 5.23 9.89 -6.22
CA VAL A 313 5.78 9.16 -5.08
C VAL A 313 6.79 8.12 -5.57
N LEU A 314 7.93 8.05 -4.87
CA LEU A 314 8.96 7.03 -5.04
C LEU A 314 8.97 6.10 -3.82
N ASN A 315 8.52 4.86 -4.00
CA ASN A 315 8.63 3.81 -2.98
C ASN A 315 10.04 3.23 -2.90
N GLU A 316 10.33 2.42 -1.88
CA GLU A 316 11.69 1.96 -1.57
C GLU A 316 12.28 1.14 -2.73
N GLY A 317 11.50 0.19 -3.27
CA GLY A 317 11.92 -0.61 -4.43
C GLY A 317 12.24 0.24 -5.68
N LEU A 318 11.45 1.28 -5.94
CA LEU A 318 11.71 2.20 -7.06
C LEU A 318 12.95 3.07 -6.81
N ILE A 319 13.17 3.54 -5.58
CA ILE A 319 14.39 4.28 -5.19
C ILE A 319 15.62 3.40 -5.40
N GLN A 320 15.58 2.13 -4.98
CA GLN A 320 16.68 1.19 -5.21
C GLN A 320 16.97 1.01 -6.70
N GLN A 321 15.92 0.86 -7.52
CA GLN A 321 16.08 0.73 -8.97
C GLN A 321 16.62 2.01 -9.63
N LEU A 322 16.18 3.19 -9.19
CA LEU A 322 16.71 4.48 -9.64
C LEU A 322 18.15 4.68 -9.20
N PHE A 323 18.52 4.21 -8.00
CA PHE A 323 19.90 4.21 -7.54
C PHE A 323 20.79 3.38 -8.46
N TYR A 324 20.36 2.17 -8.85
CA TYR A 324 21.12 1.36 -9.81
C TYR A 324 21.30 2.09 -11.14
N LEU A 325 20.25 2.70 -11.69
CA LEU A 325 20.36 3.51 -12.90
C LEU A 325 21.33 4.69 -12.69
N PHE A 326 21.23 5.41 -11.58
CA PHE A 326 22.09 6.54 -11.23
C PHE A 326 23.57 6.15 -11.25
N THR A 327 23.92 5.01 -10.63
CA THR A 327 25.31 4.52 -10.64
C THR A 327 25.81 4.14 -12.04
N LYS A 328 24.91 3.75 -12.95
CA LYS A 328 25.25 3.48 -14.36
C LYS A 328 25.44 4.76 -15.17
N VAL A 329 24.74 5.83 -14.81
CA VAL A 329 24.88 7.14 -15.46
C VAL A 329 26.17 7.82 -15.00
N PHE A 330 26.35 7.99 -13.69
CA PHE A 330 27.38 8.84 -13.10
C PHE A 330 28.61 8.09 -12.55
N GLY A 331 28.56 6.76 -12.51
CA GLY A 331 29.59 5.91 -11.92
C GLY A 331 29.28 5.51 -10.48
N HIS A 332 30.20 4.76 -9.87
CA HIS A 332 30.03 4.31 -8.50
C HIS A 332 30.26 5.46 -7.50
N PRO A 333 29.37 5.63 -6.50
CA PRO A 333 29.58 6.62 -5.44
C PRO A 333 30.81 6.27 -4.61
N SER A 334 31.43 7.27 -4.00
CA SER A 334 32.54 7.06 -3.05
C SER A 334 32.05 6.50 -1.72
N THR A 335 30.85 6.90 -1.30
CA THR A 335 30.20 6.39 -0.07
C THR A 335 28.70 6.29 -0.29
N THR A 336 28.09 5.23 0.21
CA THR A 336 26.63 5.04 0.18
C THR A 336 26.13 4.69 1.57
N ASP A 337 25.21 5.47 2.12
CA ASP A 337 24.42 5.12 3.29
C ASP A 337 22.96 4.94 2.86
N LEU A 338 22.63 3.71 2.46
CA LEU A 338 21.29 3.34 2.00
C LEU A 338 20.25 3.48 3.11
N THR A 339 20.64 3.38 4.39
CA THR A 339 19.69 3.54 5.51
C THR A 339 19.21 4.98 5.67
N LYS A 340 20.00 5.94 5.17
CA LYS A 340 19.68 7.36 5.18
C LYS A 340 19.40 7.93 3.79
N ASN A 341 19.34 7.08 2.75
CA ASN A 341 19.26 7.53 1.36
C ASN A 341 20.35 8.56 0.99
N LYS A 342 21.55 8.47 1.58
CA LYS A 342 22.65 9.41 1.33
C LYS A 342 23.68 8.81 0.39
N ILE A 343 24.05 9.57 -0.63
CA ILE A 343 25.00 9.17 -1.66
C ILE A 343 26.04 10.26 -1.81
N ILE A 344 27.32 9.92 -1.64
CA ILE A 344 28.44 10.88 -1.75
C ILE A 344 29.24 10.56 -3.01
N PHE A 345 29.58 11.61 -3.76
CA PHE A 345 30.47 11.54 -4.91
C PHE A 345 31.64 12.49 -4.70
N GLY A 346 32.83 12.09 -5.15
CA GLY A 346 34.03 12.93 -5.11
C GLY A 346 33.99 14.13 -6.07
N LYS A 347 33.00 14.22 -6.97
CA LYS A 347 32.83 15.29 -7.94
C LYS A 347 31.38 15.78 -8.00
N GLY A 348 31.19 17.03 -8.43
CA GLY A 348 29.88 17.57 -8.77
C GLY A 348 29.21 16.76 -9.90
N LEU A 349 27.91 16.53 -9.78
CA LEU A 349 27.11 15.80 -10.77
C LEU A 349 26.17 16.76 -11.50
N ASP A 350 26.00 16.54 -12.80
CA ASP A 350 25.00 17.27 -13.59
C ASP A 350 23.61 16.68 -13.33
N LEU A 351 22.86 17.31 -12.42
CA LEU A 351 21.48 16.91 -12.13
C LEU A 351 20.48 17.39 -13.18
N GLU A 352 20.88 18.26 -14.11
CA GLU A 352 20.00 18.71 -15.21
C GLU A 352 19.94 17.70 -16.35
N ALA A 353 20.79 16.66 -16.31
CA ALA A 353 20.74 15.54 -17.23
C ALA A 353 19.42 14.76 -17.11
N ASN A 354 18.97 14.21 -18.24
CA ASN A 354 17.78 13.38 -18.31
C ASN A 354 17.98 12.06 -17.54
N VAL A 355 16.93 11.60 -16.86
CA VAL A 355 16.94 10.32 -16.12
C VAL A 355 17.00 9.14 -17.10
N PHE A 356 16.20 9.20 -18.17
CA PHE A 356 16.06 8.09 -19.12
C PHE A 356 16.94 8.31 -20.33
N ILE A 357 17.98 7.47 -20.45
CA ILE A 357 19.03 7.62 -21.44
C ILE A 357 19.28 6.33 -22.20
N THR A 358 19.86 6.47 -23.38
CA THR A 358 20.41 5.38 -24.18
C THR A 358 21.76 4.93 -23.64
N ASN A 359 22.29 3.82 -24.16
CA ASN A 359 23.65 3.36 -23.83
C ASN A 359 24.75 4.40 -24.15
N ARG A 360 24.48 5.29 -25.12
CA ARG A 360 25.39 6.38 -25.50
C ARG A 360 25.27 7.62 -24.59
N GLY A 361 24.42 7.58 -23.57
CA GLY A 361 24.18 8.72 -22.67
C GLY A 361 23.21 9.77 -23.22
N LEU A 362 22.70 9.59 -24.45
CA LEU A 362 21.73 10.51 -25.04
C LEU A 362 20.32 10.29 -24.46
N PRO A 363 19.47 11.31 -24.35
CA PRO A 363 18.10 11.18 -23.89
C PRO A 363 17.31 10.18 -24.74
N LEU A 364 16.54 9.33 -24.08
CA LEU A 364 15.65 8.39 -24.76
C LEU A 364 14.53 9.16 -25.49
N LYS A 365 14.27 8.83 -26.76
CA LYS A 365 13.27 9.51 -27.59
C LYS A 365 11.98 8.72 -27.68
N GLN A 366 10.86 9.44 -27.83
CA GLN A 366 9.54 8.83 -27.99
C GLN A 366 9.47 7.92 -29.23
N SER A 367 10.11 8.30 -30.33
CA SER A 367 10.12 7.50 -31.58
C SER A 367 10.78 6.14 -31.43
N SER A 368 11.75 6.00 -30.52
CA SER A 368 12.42 4.72 -30.24
C SER A 368 11.78 3.94 -29.10
N LEU A 369 10.93 4.57 -28.29
CA LEU A 369 10.49 4.03 -27.00
C LEU A 369 9.81 2.66 -27.11
N SER A 370 8.91 2.47 -28.08
CA SER A 370 8.22 1.19 -28.27
C SER A 370 9.19 0.05 -28.61
N ARG A 371 10.18 0.31 -29.47
CA ARG A 371 11.21 -0.66 -29.84
C ARG A 371 12.08 -1.02 -28.64
N GLU A 372 12.59 -0.02 -27.91
CA GLU A 372 13.44 -0.26 -26.75
C GLU A 372 12.68 -0.98 -25.61
N LEU A 373 11.40 -0.65 -25.43
CA LEU A 373 10.53 -1.33 -24.48
C LEU A 373 10.37 -2.81 -24.82
N ARG A 374 10.06 -3.15 -26.07
CA ARG A 374 9.98 -4.56 -26.52
C ARG A 374 11.30 -5.28 -26.35
N ASN A 375 12.41 -4.65 -26.73
CA ASN A 375 13.75 -5.23 -26.57
C ASN A 375 14.05 -5.57 -25.11
N VAL A 376 13.76 -4.66 -24.18
CA VAL A 376 14.03 -4.87 -22.75
C VAL A 376 13.08 -5.90 -22.15
N LEU A 377 11.79 -5.87 -22.48
CA LEU A 377 10.84 -6.87 -22.00
C LEU A 377 11.18 -8.28 -22.53
N ASN A 378 11.63 -8.41 -23.79
CA ASN A 378 12.15 -9.67 -24.33
C ASN A 378 13.39 -10.16 -23.56
N LYS A 379 14.33 -9.25 -23.24
CA LYS A 379 15.51 -9.59 -22.40
C LYS A 379 15.15 -10.00 -20.97
N LEU A 380 14.03 -9.51 -20.46
CA LEU A 380 13.48 -9.90 -19.16
C LEU A 380 12.64 -11.19 -19.25
N GLU A 381 12.59 -11.83 -20.43
CA GLU A 381 11.80 -13.04 -20.68
C GLU A 381 10.31 -12.85 -20.38
N PHE A 382 9.79 -11.65 -20.66
CA PHE A 382 8.36 -11.39 -20.50
C PHE A 382 7.56 -12.09 -21.61
N ASN A 383 6.72 -13.06 -21.25
CA ASN A 383 6.01 -13.90 -22.21
C ASN A 383 4.94 -13.18 -23.05
N PHE A 384 4.54 -11.96 -22.69
CA PHE A 384 3.43 -11.22 -23.31
C PHE A 384 3.90 -9.89 -23.92
N VAL A 385 5.11 -9.87 -24.47
CA VAL A 385 5.71 -8.66 -25.07
C VAL A 385 4.88 -8.10 -26.22
N ASP A 386 4.31 -8.97 -27.06
CA ASP A 386 3.54 -8.56 -28.24
C ASP A 386 2.22 -7.87 -27.86
N ASP A 387 1.65 -8.30 -26.75
CA ASP A 387 0.43 -7.78 -26.16
C ASP A 387 0.66 -6.52 -25.30
N PHE A 388 1.91 -6.25 -24.91
CA PHE A 388 2.27 -5.10 -24.09
C PHE A 388 2.31 -3.83 -24.93
N THR A 389 1.50 -2.84 -24.53
CA THR A 389 1.41 -1.54 -25.19
C THR A 389 1.94 -0.42 -24.31
N MET A 390 2.10 0.76 -24.89
CA MET A 390 2.48 1.98 -24.16
C MET A 390 1.50 2.38 -23.05
N ASN A 391 0.27 1.85 -23.10
CA ASN A 391 -0.78 2.14 -22.11
C ASN A 391 -0.89 1.07 -21.03
N SER A 392 -0.25 -0.10 -21.17
CA SER A 392 -0.43 -1.23 -20.27
C SER A 392 -0.15 -0.88 -18.80
N THR A 393 0.88 -0.09 -18.51
CA THR A 393 1.18 0.39 -17.13
C THR A 393 0.08 1.30 -16.57
N LEU A 394 -0.55 2.12 -17.41
CA LEU A 394 -1.63 3.02 -17.01
C LEU A 394 -2.92 2.26 -16.74
N ILE A 395 -3.19 1.22 -17.53
CA ILE A 395 -4.31 0.32 -17.32
C ILE A 395 -4.12 -0.41 -15.98
N MET A 396 -2.95 -1.03 -15.76
CA MET A 396 -2.62 -1.68 -14.48
C MET A 396 -2.74 -0.72 -13.30
N TYR A 397 -2.23 0.52 -13.43
CA TYR A 397 -2.35 1.57 -12.41
C TYR A 397 -3.82 1.88 -12.08
N GLY A 398 -4.64 2.19 -13.08
CA GLY A 398 -6.03 2.58 -12.85
C GLY A 398 -6.86 1.44 -12.28
N ARG A 399 -6.62 0.20 -12.75
CA ARG A 399 -7.24 -1.01 -12.19
C ARG A 399 -6.84 -1.21 -10.74
N ARG A 400 -5.56 -1.00 -10.37
CA ARG A 400 -5.09 -1.11 -8.98
C ARG A 400 -5.69 -0.05 -8.07
N VAL A 401 -5.84 1.18 -8.56
CA VAL A 401 -6.53 2.23 -7.80
C VAL A 401 -8.00 1.84 -7.55
N ILE A 402 -8.70 1.30 -8.55
CA ILE A 402 -10.09 0.82 -8.39
C ILE A 402 -10.16 -0.39 -7.47
N GLU A 403 -9.20 -1.29 -7.53
CA GLU A 403 -9.09 -2.43 -6.62
C GLU A 403 -9.00 -1.93 -5.17
N ILE A 404 -8.08 -1.02 -4.88
CA ILE A 404 -7.84 -0.52 -3.52
C ILE A 404 -8.98 0.37 -3.00
N MET A 405 -9.44 1.30 -3.84
CA MET A 405 -10.34 2.38 -3.41
C MET A 405 -11.80 2.07 -3.71
N GLY A 406 -12.06 1.11 -4.59
CA GLY A 406 -13.38 0.85 -5.10
C GLY A 406 -13.85 1.84 -6.17
N VAL A 407 -15.06 1.60 -6.66
CA VAL A 407 -15.73 2.45 -7.66
C VAL A 407 -16.68 3.40 -6.95
N HIS A 408 -16.13 4.52 -6.46
CA HIS A 408 -16.92 5.61 -5.89
C HIS A 408 -16.61 6.94 -6.61
N PRO A 409 -17.54 7.92 -6.62
CA PRO A 409 -17.41 9.12 -7.44
C PRO A 409 -16.09 9.91 -7.23
N PRO A 410 -15.56 10.08 -5.99
CA PRO A 410 -14.24 10.69 -5.78
C PRO A 410 -13.08 9.96 -6.50
N THR A 411 -13.00 8.63 -6.40
CA THR A 411 -11.97 7.84 -7.10
C THR A 411 -12.08 7.97 -8.60
N ILE A 412 -13.30 7.84 -9.14
CA ILE A 412 -13.52 7.94 -10.58
C ILE A 412 -13.17 9.35 -11.09
N LYS A 413 -13.56 10.40 -10.36
CA LYS A 413 -13.20 11.78 -10.70
C LYS A 413 -11.68 11.96 -10.76
N ALA A 414 -10.97 11.53 -9.72
CA ALA A 414 -9.53 11.69 -9.65
C ALA A 414 -8.78 10.81 -10.68
N LEU A 415 -9.27 9.60 -10.99
CA LEU A 415 -8.71 8.78 -12.07
C LEU A 415 -8.91 9.41 -13.44
N LYS A 416 -10.08 9.97 -13.71
CA LYS A 416 -10.36 10.72 -14.95
C LYS A 416 -9.41 11.90 -15.10
N GLU A 417 -9.21 12.68 -14.04
CA GLU A 417 -8.27 13.81 -14.04
C GLU A 417 -6.82 13.33 -14.25
N ARG A 418 -6.40 12.28 -13.54
CA ARG A 418 -5.02 11.73 -13.62
C ARG A 418 -4.71 11.14 -14.99
N LEU A 419 -5.63 10.36 -15.56
CA LEU A 419 -5.47 9.66 -16.83
C LEU A 419 -5.97 10.46 -18.06
N LYS A 420 -6.59 11.62 -17.81
CA LYS A 420 -7.13 12.58 -18.80
C LYS A 420 -8.30 12.04 -19.63
N PHE A 421 -9.31 11.47 -18.97
CA PHE A 421 -10.58 11.02 -19.58
C PHE A 421 -11.74 11.98 -19.29
N ARG A 422 -12.65 12.15 -20.26
CA ARG A 422 -13.78 13.08 -20.15
C ARG A 422 -14.99 12.42 -19.53
N THR A 423 -15.26 11.16 -19.85
CA THR A 423 -16.42 10.42 -19.34
C THR A 423 -16.01 9.24 -18.46
N VAL A 424 -16.95 8.73 -17.66
CA VAL A 424 -16.72 7.50 -16.86
C VAL A 424 -16.57 6.30 -17.80
N ARG A 425 -17.45 6.20 -18.80
CA ARG A 425 -17.40 5.15 -19.81
C ARG A 425 -16.05 5.07 -20.53
N GLU A 426 -15.50 6.20 -21.00
CA GLU A 426 -14.16 6.23 -21.61
C GLU A 426 -13.07 5.67 -20.68
N LEU A 427 -13.14 6.00 -19.37
CA LEU A 427 -12.21 5.48 -18.39
C LEU A 427 -12.37 3.96 -18.23
N PHE A 428 -13.60 3.47 -18.12
CA PHE A 428 -13.86 2.04 -17.89
C PHE A 428 -13.55 1.20 -19.12
N ASP A 429 -13.87 1.69 -20.32
CA ASP A 429 -13.48 1.09 -21.59
C ASP A 429 -11.94 1.03 -21.70
N PHE A 430 -11.24 2.11 -21.31
CA PHE A 430 -9.77 2.14 -21.31
C PHE A 430 -9.14 1.19 -20.28
N LEU A 431 -9.67 1.16 -19.06
CA LEU A 431 -9.20 0.24 -18.02
C LEU A 431 -9.61 -1.20 -18.28
N GLU A 432 -10.45 -1.39 -19.29
CA GLU A 432 -11.11 -2.64 -19.64
C GLU A 432 -11.78 -3.26 -18.40
N ILE A 433 -12.66 -2.51 -17.74
CA ILE A 433 -13.44 -2.96 -16.58
C ILE A 433 -14.91 -2.96 -16.99
N ASP A 434 -15.64 -4.04 -16.67
CA ASP A 434 -17.09 -4.08 -16.84
C ASP A 434 -17.75 -3.12 -15.83
N GLU A 435 -18.39 -2.05 -16.31
CA GLU A 435 -19.10 -1.03 -15.49
C GLU A 435 -20.11 -1.64 -14.50
N LEU A 436 -20.58 -2.87 -14.73
CA LEU A 436 -21.53 -3.55 -13.86
C LEU A 436 -20.87 -4.58 -12.93
N LYS A 437 -19.66 -5.07 -13.22
CA LYS A 437 -19.05 -6.25 -12.58
C LYS A 437 -17.55 -6.18 -12.22
N GLY A 438 -16.89 -5.04 -12.35
CA GLY A 438 -15.57 -4.84 -11.76
C GLY A 438 -14.49 -5.74 -12.35
N ASN A 439 -13.40 -5.96 -11.60
CA ASN A 439 -12.22 -6.70 -12.07
C ASN A 439 -12.34 -8.23 -11.93
N ASP A 440 -13.19 -8.73 -11.05
CA ASP A 440 -13.32 -10.15 -10.68
C ASP A 440 -14.66 -10.78 -11.11
N GLY A 441 -15.55 -9.99 -11.74
CA GLY A 441 -16.87 -10.44 -12.16
C GLY A 441 -17.92 -10.40 -11.04
N SER A 442 -17.55 -9.99 -9.83
CA SER A 442 -18.51 -9.63 -8.79
C SER A 442 -19.18 -8.31 -9.18
N PRO A 443 -20.50 -8.11 -8.96
CA PRO A 443 -21.12 -6.82 -9.25
C PRO A 443 -20.24 -5.69 -8.71
N ILE A 444 -20.04 -4.60 -9.45
CA ILE A 444 -19.50 -3.37 -8.85
C ILE A 444 -20.55 -2.93 -7.84
N GLY A 445 -20.51 -3.52 -6.66
CA GLY A 445 -21.24 -3.06 -5.53
C GLY A 445 -20.70 -1.67 -5.28
N THR A 446 -21.58 -0.68 -5.30
CA THR A 446 -21.51 0.33 -4.25
C THR A 446 -21.37 -0.45 -2.96
N TYR A 447 -20.14 -0.58 -2.46
CA TYR A 447 -19.88 -1.28 -1.21
C TYR A 447 -20.91 -0.82 -0.19
N SER A 448 -21.58 -1.78 0.44
CA SER A 448 -22.74 -1.51 1.28
C SER A 448 -22.34 -0.77 2.56
N SER A 449 -21.05 -0.81 2.90
CA SER A 449 -20.46 -0.05 4.00
C SER A 449 -19.00 0.35 3.75
N PRO A 450 -18.52 1.42 4.42
CA PRO A 450 -17.09 1.76 4.45
C PRO A 450 -16.19 0.64 4.96
N PHE A 451 -16.71 -0.27 5.80
CA PHE A 451 -15.95 -1.43 6.25
C PHE A 451 -15.58 -2.36 5.09
N GLU A 452 -16.51 -2.65 4.18
CA GLU A 452 -16.21 -3.50 3.03
C GLU A 452 -15.15 -2.86 2.13
N GLN A 453 -15.14 -1.51 2.00
CA GLN A 453 -14.12 -0.79 1.24
C GLN A 453 -12.74 -0.87 1.90
N ILE A 454 -12.67 -0.65 3.21
CA ILE A 454 -11.39 -0.62 3.95
C ILE A 454 -10.78 -2.01 4.06
N LEU A 455 -11.62 -3.03 4.25
CA LEU A 455 -11.21 -4.41 4.42
C LEU A 455 -11.00 -5.15 3.09
N TYR A 456 -11.36 -4.57 1.95
CA TYR A 456 -11.19 -5.22 0.64
C TYR A 456 -9.73 -5.61 0.36
N ASP A 457 -8.79 -4.72 0.71
CA ASP A 457 -7.35 -4.97 0.54
C ASP A 457 -6.71 -5.77 1.69
N ILE A 458 -7.31 -5.76 2.89
CA ILE A 458 -6.75 -6.38 4.10
C ILE A 458 -7.01 -7.84 4.12
#